data_AF-A0A7V3C6F7-F1
#
_entry.id   AF-A0A7V3C6F7-F1
#
_cell.length_a   1.000
_cell.length_b   1.000
_cell.length_c   1.000
_cell.angle_alpha   90.00
_cell.angle_beta   90.00
_cell.angle_gamma   90.00
#
_symmetry.space_group_name_H-M   'P 1'
#
loop_
_entity.id
_entity.type
_entity.pdbx_description
1 polymer ?
#
loop_
_entity_poly.entity_id
_entity_poly.type
_entity_poly.pdbx_seq_one_letter_code
_entity_poly.pdbx_strand_id
1 'polypeptide(L)'
;MAPLPTKPRLQRATRRKVLPEFYVPVGEVVKNEPKSKGIATPRKKKPKEIAVITECCTGCSGSPACVPYCPVEDCMYWVSDPDNPPFGRIEVDPQLCIGCKKCTSKGPDGSFLDGCPWDAIEMVPTEDVEALLGMKFQF
;
A
#
# COMPACT_ATOMS: atom_id res chain seq x y z
N MET A 1 -28.97 33.16 -14.90
CA MET A 1 -28.93 32.10 -13.86
C MET A 1 -29.27 30.78 -14.53
N ALA A 2 -28.26 30.02 -14.95
CA ALA A 2 -28.47 28.70 -15.55
C ALA A 2 -28.37 27.63 -14.45
N PRO A 3 -29.28 26.63 -14.41
CA PRO A 3 -29.25 25.59 -13.38
C PRO A 3 -28.03 24.68 -13.56
N LEU A 4 -27.38 24.35 -12.45
CA LEU A 4 -26.26 23.41 -12.41
C LEU A 4 -26.74 22.00 -12.83
N PRO A 5 -26.02 21.28 -13.70
CA PRO A 5 -26.41 19.96 -14.13
C PRO A 5 -26.32 18.96 -12.96
N THR A 6 -27.40 18.22 -12.75
CA THR A 6 -27.48 17.11 -11.79
C THR A 6 -26.53 15.99 -12.21
N LYS A 7 -25.47 15.76 -11.43
CA LYS A 7 -24.52 14.68 -11.70
C LYS A 7 -25.27 13.33 -11.68
N PRO A 8 -25.18 12.51 -12.75
CA PRO A 8 -25.84 11.22 -12.77
C PRO A 8 -25.18 10.27 -11.78
N ARG A 9 -26.04 9.53 -11.06
CA ARG A 9 -25.73 8.43 -10.15
C ARG A 9 -24.79 7.44 -10.86
N LEU A 10 -23.53 7.37 -10.43
CA LEU A 10 -22.50 6.57 -11.07
C LEU A 10 -22.89 5.08 -11.06
N GLN A 11 -23.19 4.53 -12.23
CA GLN A 11 -23.54 3.13 -12.42
C GLN A 11 -22.29 2.24 -12.31
N ARG A 12 -22.45 1.14 -11.56
CA ARG A 12 -21.50 0.03 -11.46
C ARG A 12 -21.41 -0.70 -12.82
N ALA A 13 -20.37 -0.48 -13.60
CA ALA A 13 -20.02 -1.36 -14.72
C ALA A 13 -18.52 -1.23 -15.10
N THR A 14 -17.78 -2.31 -14.88
CA THR A 14 -16.66 -2.79 -15.70
C THR A 14 -15.67 -1.73 -16.22
N ARG A 15 -14.88 -1.12 -15.34
CA ARG A 15 -13.61 -0.52 -15.77
C ARG A 15 -12.54 -1.61 -15.79
N ARG A 16 -12.02 -1.93 -16.98
CA ARG A 16 -10.65 -2.45 -17.12
C ARG A 16 -9.75 -1.43 -16.41
N LYS A 17 -9.42 -1.69 -15.14
CA LYS A 17 -8.58 -0.81 -14.34
C LYS A 17 -7.15 -0.98 -14.82
N VAL A 18 -6.76 -0.19 -15.83
CA VAL A 18 -5.35 0.14 -16.03
C VAL A 18 -4.96 0.92 -14.78
N LEU A 19 -4.15 0.34 -13.90
CA LEU A 19 -3.67 0.94 -12.66
C LEU A 19 -2.18 1.23 -12.81
N PRO A 20 -1.78 2.44 -13.25
CA PRO A 20 -0.39 2.79 -13.50
C PRO A 20 0.33 3.51 -12.33
N GLU A 21 -0.26 3.58 -11.12
CA GLU A 21 0.26 4.46 -10.04
C GLU A 21 0.70 3.75 -8.75
N PHE A 22 0.74 2.41 -8.72
CA PHE A 22 1.18 1.68 -7.53
C PHE A 22 2.66 1.29 -7.59
N TYR A 23 3.40 1.60 -6.52
CA TYR A 23 4.73 1.05 -6.28
C TYR A 23 4.61 -0.35 -5.69
N VAL A 24 4.78 -1.36 -6.54
CA VAL A 24 4.89 -2.75 -6.10
C VAL A 24 6.33 -3.21 -6.34
N PRO A 25 7.11 -3.51 -5.29
CA PRO A 25 8.47 -4.00 -5.45
C PRO A 25 8.46 -5.37 -6.14
N VAL A 26 9.24 -5.49 -7.23
CA VAL A 26 9.41 -6.74 -7.98
C VAL A 26 10.90 -7.09 -8.01
N GLY A 27 11.25 -8.32 -7.62
CA GLY A 27 12.63 -8.82 -7.63
C GLY A 27 13.37 -8.61 -6.31
N GLU A 28 14.71 -8.54 -6.38
CA GLU A 28 15.55 -8.30 -5.21
C GLU A 28 15.56 -6.80 -4.87
N VAL A 29 14.99 -6.44 -3.71
CA VAL A 29 14.91 -5.06 -3.24
C VAL A 29 15.72 -4.89 -1.96
N VAL A 30 16.52 -3.82 -1.91
CA VAL A 30 17.28 -3.46 -0.71
C VAL A 30 16.32 -2.81 0.30
N LYS A 31 16.02 -3.55 1.37
CA LYS A 31 15.13 -3.10 2.46
C LYS A 31 15.89 -2.23 3.45
N ASN A 32 15.78 -0.90 3.35
CA ASN A 32 16.48 0.01 4.27
C ASN A 32 15.67 0.24 5.55
N GLU A 33 16.36 0.59 6.63
CA GLU A 33 15.71 1.09 7.85
C GLU A 33 15.19 2.51 7.62
N PRO A 34 14.04 2.89 8.19
CA PRO A 34 13.20 2.10 9.11
C PRO A 34 12.35 1.02 8.41
N LYS A 35 12.34 -0.17 9.02
CA LYS A 35 11.59 -1.35 8.55
C LYS A 35 10.78 -2.01 9.67
N SER A 36 9.73 -2.74 9.31
CA SER A 36 8.78 -3.30 10.29
C SER A 36 9.42 -4.44 11.08
N LYS A 37 9.25 -4.37 12.41
CA LYS A 37 9.68 -5.40 13.35
C LYS A 37 8.45 -6.16 13.78
N GLY A 38 8.42 -7.48 13.56
CA GLY A 38 7.18 -8.24 13.72
C GLY A 38 7.42 -9.73 13.75
N ILE A 39 6.38 -10.49 13.44
CA ILE A 39 6.42 -11.93 13.42
C ILE A 39 7.02 -12.39 12.09
N ALA A 40 8.02 -13.25 12.14
CA ALA A 40 8.71 -13.83 10.98
C ALA A 40 8.05 -15.13 10.46
N THR A 41 6.96 -15.58 11.11
CA THR A 41 6.36 -16.88 10.81
C THR A 41 5.72 -16.86 9.42
N PRO A 42 6.07 -17.82 8.54
CA PRO A 42 5.40 -17.97 7.27
C PRO A 42 3.90 -18.15 7.46
N ARG A 43 3.17 -17.38 6.67
CA ARG A 43 1.71 -17.46 6.60
C ARG A 43 1.30 -18.79 5.98
N LYS A 44 0.14 -19.31 6.37
CA LYS A 44 -0.41 -20.56 5.80
C LYS A 44 -1.42 -20.35 4.68
N LYS A 45 -1.92 -19.12 4.53
CA LYS A 45 -3.02 -18.79 3.59
C LYS A 45 -2.68 -17.54 2.80
N LYS A 46 -2.97 -17.56 1.50
CA LYS A 46 -2.91 -16.41 0.59
C LYS A 46 -3.89 -15.29 1.02
N PRO A 47 -3.51 -14.00 0.99
CA PRO A 47 -4.40 -12.92 1.40
C PRO A 47 -5.37 -12.63 0.26
N LYS A 48 -6.55 -12.12 0.58
CA LYS A 48 -7.48 -11.63 -0.44
C LYS A 48 -7.00 -10.32 -1.05
N GLU A 49 -6.45 -9.45 -0.21
CA GLU A 49 -5.95 -8.13 -0.58
C GLU A 49 -4.59 -7.89 0.09
N ILE A 50 -3.70 -7.21 -0.61
CA ILE A 50 -2.41 -6.75 -0.11
C ILE A 50 -2.35 -5.22 -0.12
N ALA A 51 -1.52 -4.67 0.76
CA ALA A 51 -1.27 -3.24 0.79
C ALA A 51 -0.28 -2.87 -0.31
N VAL A 52 -0.59 -1.83 -1.08
CA VAL A 52 0.30 -1.22 -2.07
C VAL A 52 0.44 0.27 -1.76
N ILE A 53 1.59 0.82 -2.13
CA ILE A 53 1.91 2.23 -1.87
C ILE A 53 1.69 3.04 -3.15
N THR A 54 1.09 4.22 -3.01
CA THR A 54 0.88 5.17 -4.12
C THR A 54 1.98 6.23 -4.17
N GLU A 55 1.98 7.03 -5.24
CA GLU A 55 2.78 8.23 -5.43
C GLU A 55 2.59 9.31 -4.36
N CYS A 56 1.49 9.25 -3.59
CA CYS A 56 1.26 10.14 -2.45
C CYS A 56 2.19 9.85 -1.26
N CYS A 57 2.97 8.77 -1.28
CA CYS A 57 3.86 8.42 -0.18
C CYS A 57 5.13 9.27 -0.16
N THR A 58 5.25 10.12 0.83
CA THR A 58 6.45 10.96 1.09
C THR A 58 7.37 10.37 2.16
N GLY A 59 7.15 9.10 2.55
CA GLY A 59 7.93 8.41 3.58
C GLY A 59 7.85 9.06 4.97
N CYS A 60 6.86 9.94 5.20
CA CYS A 60 6.74 10.74 6.43
C CYS A 60 8.06 11.43 6.83
N SER A 61 8.78 11.96 5.84
CA SER A 61 10.09 12.62 6.03
C SER A 61 11.14 11.74 6.73
N GLY A 62 11.13 10.43 6.44
CA GLY A 62 12.09 9.46 7.00
C GLY A 62 11.66 8.85 8.33
N SER A 63 10.51 9.24 8.88
CA SER A 63 9.92 8.64 10.09
C SER A 63 8.54 8.04 9.80
N PRO A 64 8.46 6.89 9.11
CA PRO A 64 7.20 6.32 8.67
C PRO A 64 6.34 5.86 9.83
N ALA A 65 5.19 6.54 9.99
CA ALA A 65 4.20 6.19 11.00
C ALA A 65 3.63 4.77 10.81
N CYS A 66 3.53 4.29 9.56
CA CYS A 66 2.92 2.99 9.24
C CYS A 66 3.80 1.77 9.57
N VAL A 67 5.12 1.94 9.62
CA VAL A 67 6.07 0.83 9.83
C VAL A 67 5.88 0.15 11.19
N PRO A 68 5.76 0.88 12.32
CA PRO A 68 5.46 0.29 13.63
C PRO A 68 4.13 -0.46 13.72
N TYR A 69 3.14 -0.12 12.88
CA TYR A 69 1.83 -0.79 12.91
C TYR A 69 1.81 -2.11 12.16
N CYS A 70 2.82 -2.39 11.31
CA CYS A 70 2.88 -3.62 10.57
C CYS A 70 3.37 -4.76 11.48
N PRO A 71 2.54 -5.78 11.76
CA PRO A 71 2.89 -6.85 12.69
C PRO A 71 3.83 -7.90 12.08
N VAL A 72 4.25 -7.74 10.83
CA VAL A 72 5.07 -8.70 10.07
C VAL A 72 6.47 -8.13 9.92
N GLU A 73 7.47 -8.95 10.21
CA GLU A 73 8.87 -8.56 10.04
C GLU A 73 9.18 -8.30 8.55
N ASP A 74 9.94 -7.25 8.27
CA ASP A 74 10.43 -6.88 6.92
C ASP A 74 9.34 -6.67 5.85
N CYS A 75 8.07 -6.58 6.26
CA CYS A 75 6.95 -6.36 5.36
C CYS A 75 6.87 -4.91 4.88
N MET A 76 7.20 -3.93 5.71
CA MET A 76 7.26 -2.52 5.32
C MET A 76 8.68 -2.01 5.53
N TYR A 77 9.23 -1.31 4.56
CA TYR A 77 10.61 -0.85 4.60
C TYR A 77 10.79 0.44 3.82
N TRP A 78 11.83 1.19 4.18
CA TRP A 78 12.15 2.44 3.52
C TRP A 78 12.96 2.21 2.24
N VAL A 79 12.63 2.99 1.21
CA VAL A 79 13.36 3.04 -0.04
C VAL A 79 13.62 4.51 -0.37
N SER A 80 14.88 4.82 -0.68
CA SER A 80 15.25 6.16 -1.13
C SER A 80 14.62 6.44 -2.49
N ASP A 81 14.03 7.63 -2.65
CA ASP A 81 13.49 8.08 -3.92
C ASP A 81 14.55 8.94 -4.62
N PRO A 82 15.20 8.43 -5.69
CA PRO A 82 16.24 9.19 -6.40
C PRO A 82 15.67 10.42 -7.12
N ASP A 83 14.37 10.43 -7.44
CA ASP A 83 13.72 11.53 -8.14
C ASP A 83 13.36 12.69 -7.20
N ASN A 84 13.26 12.42 -5.88
CA ASN A 84 12.84 13.39 -4.87
C ASN A 84 13.77 13.46 -3.63
N PRO A 85 15.08 13.69 -3.77
CA PRO A 85 15.98 13.83 -2.61
C PRO A 85 15.65 15.07 -1.76
N PRO A 86 15.73 15.02 -0.41
CA PRO A 86 16.20 13.92 0.44
C PRO A 86 15.09 12.93 0.87
N PHE A 87 13.92 13.00 0.25
CA PHE A 87 12.78 12.18 0.62
C PHE A 87 12.94 10.74 0.13
N GLY A 88 12.16 9.85 0.72
CA GLY A 88 11.99 8.50 0.21
C GLY A 88 10.57 8.06 0.42
N ARG A 89 10.27 6.84 0.04
CA ARG A 89 8.95 6.24 0.17
C ARG A 89 9.04 4.97 1.00
N ILE A 90 7.90 4.54 1.51
CA ILE A 90 7.78 3.20 2.06
C ILE A 90 7.35 2.28 0.93
N GLU A 91 7.85 1.06 0.96
CA GLU A 91 7.35 -0.02 0.11
C GLU A 91 6.82 -1.14 0.98
N VAL A 92 5.86 -1.87 0.44
CA VAL A 92 5.27 -3.04 1.08
C VAL A 92 5.71 -4.26 0.30
N ASP A 93 6.31 -5.23 0.99
CA ASP A 93 6.61 -6.53 0.42
C ASP A 93 5.30 -7.31 0.16
N PRO A 94 4.96 -7.60 -1.11
CA PRO A 94 3.73 -8.30 -1.44
C PRO A 94 3.72 -9.76 -0.96
N GLN A 95 4.89 -10.41 -0.75
CA GLN A 95 4.95 -11.78 -0.23
C GLN A 95 4.59 -11.82 1.26
N LEU A 96 5.12 -10.85 2.01
CA LEU A 96 4.99 -10.81 3.46
C LEU A 96 3.67 -10.17 3.91
N CYS A 97 3.08 -9.30 3.09
CA CYS A 97 1.85 -8.60 3.46
C CYS A 97 0.68 -9.55 3.71
N ILE A 98 0.25 -9.65 4.98
CA ILE A 98 -0.87 -10.52 5.38
C ILE A 98 -2.26 -9.90 5.12
N GLY A 99 -2.33 -8.66 4.65
CA GLY A 99 -3.61 -7.98 4.40
C GLY A 99 -4.37 -7.58 5.67
N CYS A 100 -3.66 -7.32 6.78
CA CYS A 100 -4.28 -6.99 8.07
C CYS A 100 -4.91 -5.58 8.15
N LYS A 101 -4.61 -4.71 7.17
CA LYS A 101 -5.12 -3.33 7.03
C LYS A 101 -4.77 -2.36 8.17
N LYS A 102 -3.98 -2.77 9.16
CA LYS A 102 -3.57 -1.92 10.29
C LYS A 102 -2.73 -0.70 9.88
N CYS A 103 -2.02 -0.77 8.77
CA CYS A 103 -1.23 0.35 8.24
C CYS A 103 -2.08 1.39 7.51
N THR A 104 -3.33 1.08 7.17
CA THR A 104 -4.22 2.01 6.45
C THR A 104 -4.82 3.04 7.40
N SER A 105 -5.30 4.13 6.83
CA SER A 105 -5.70 5.33 7.57
C SER A 105 -7.14 5.33 8.13
N LYS A 106 -7.93 4.28 7.86
CA LYS A 106 -9.38 4.29 8.03
C LYS A 106 -9.82 3.81 9.42
N GLY A 107 -10.24 4.76 10.26
CA GLY A 107 -10.90 4.50 11.55
C GLY A 107 -12.43 4.25 11.43
N PRO A 108 -13.07 3.71 12.48
CA PRO A 108 -14.49 3.33 12.47
C PRO A 108 -15.50 4.50 12.49
N ASP A 109 -15.07 5.73 12.75
CA ASP A 109 -15.98 6.89 12.91
C ASP A 109 -15.52 8.15 12.14
N GLY A 110 -14.62 7.99 11.16
CA GLY A 110 -14.04 9.14 10.44
C GLY A 110 -12.95 9.90 11.22
N SER A 111 -12.60 9.46 12.43
CA SER A 111 -11.37 9.88 13.11
C SER A 111 -10.17 9.12 12.55
N PHE A 112 -9.21 9.88 12.01
CA PHE A 112 -7.91 9.43 11.53
C PHE A 112 -6.94 9.35 12.72
N LEU A 113 -5.93 8.45 12.70
CA LEU A 113 -4.57 8.59 13.26
C LEU A 113 -3.88 7.29 13.78
N ASP A 114 -4.08 6.13 13.14
CA ASP A 114 -3.26 4.93 13.46
C ASP A 114 -2.49 4.34 12.26
N GLY A 115 -2.42 5.04 11.12
CA GLY A 115 -1.82 4.51 9.89
C GLY A 115 -1.10 5.57 9.06
N CYS A 116 -1.11 5.41 7.73
CA CYS A 116 -0.52 6.40 6.82
C CYS A 116 -1.28 7.75 6.89
N PRO A 117 -0.64 8.86 7.31
CA PRO A 117 -1.30 10.16 7.41
C PRO A 117 -1.66 10.77 6.04
N TRP A 118 -1.00 10.32 4.99
CA TRP A 118 -1.21 10.79 3.60
C TRP A 118 -2.26 9.98 2.84
N ASP A 119 -2.87 8.98 3.48
CA ASP A 119 -3.72 7.98 2.83
C ASP A 119 -3.07 7.32 1.59
N ALA A 120 -1.73 7.20 1.60
CA ALA A 120 -0.95 6.69 0.47
C ALA A 120 -0.86 5.16 0.43
N ILE A 121 -1.74 4.46 1.15
CA ILE A 121 -1.76 3.00 1.24
C ILE A 121 -3.12 2.48 0.81
N GLU A 122 -3.15 1.81 -0.34
CA GLU A 122 -4.35 1.18 -0.85
C GLU A 122 -4.33 -0.34 -0.63
N MET A 123 -5.50 -0.90 -0.33
CA MET A 123 -5.67 -2.35 -0.29
C MET A 123 -6.18 -2.81 -1.65
N VAL A 124 -5.36 -3.58 -2.37
CA VAL A 124 -5.66 -4.08 -3.71
C VAL A 124 -5.79 -5.60 -3.67
N PRO A 125 -6.76 -6.20 -4.39
CA PRO A 125 -6.86 -7.65 -4.48
C PRO A 125 -5.54 -8.29 -4.93
N THR A 126 -5.11 -9.32 -4.23
CA THR A 126 -3.83 -10.00 -4.52
C THR A 126 -3.80 -10.53 -5.96
N GLU A 127 -4.94 -11.03 -6.43
CA GLU A 127 -5.11 -11.53 -7.80
C GLU A 127 -4.93 -10.43 -8.84
N ASP A 128 -5.38 -9.21 -8.55
CA ASP A 128 -5.18 -8.07 -9.44
C ASP A 128 -3.68 -7.70 -9.50
N VAL A 129 -2.99 -7.68 -8.36
CA VAL A 129 -1.54 -7.38 -8.33
C VAL A 129 -0.73 -8.45 -9.07
N GLU A 130 -1.02 -9.72 -8.85
CA GLU A 130 -0.39 -10.82 -9.59
C GLU A 130 -0.66 -10.74 -11.10
N ALA A 131 -1.90 -10.44 -11.50
CA ALA A 131 -2.27 -10.28 -12.90
C ALA A 131 -1.57 -9.07 -13.55
N LEU A 132 -1.40 -7.98 -12.80
CA LEU A 132 -0.69 -6.77 -13.26
C LEU A 132 0.81 -7.05 -13.47
N LEU A 133 1.42 -7.79 -12.55
CA LEU A 133 2.85 -8.11 -12.62
C LEU A 133 3.16 -9.32 -13.52
N GLY A 134 2.14 -10.08 -13.93
CA GLY A 134 2.34 -11.32 -14.67
C GLY A 134 3.09 -12.40 -13.87
N MET A 135 3.06 -12.32 -12.54
CA MET A 135 3.77 -13.24 -11.65
C MET A 135 2.85 -13.78 -10.56
N LYS A 136 3.18 -14.96 -10.05
CA LYS A 136 2.48 -15.53 -8.89
C LYS A 136 3.35 -15.40 -7.65
N PHE A 137 2.73 -14.92 -6.59
CA PHE A 137 3.37 -14.81 -5.29
C PHE A 137 3.35 -16.16 -4.57
N GLN A 138 4.46 -16.50 -3.92
CA GLN A 138 4.64 -17.73 -3.16
C GLN A 138 4.58 -17.38 -1.68
N PHE A 139 3.36 -17.48 -1.14
CA PHE A 139 3.02 -17.14 0.25
C PHE A 139 3.37 -18.24 1.25
#